data_AF-A0A511BSM3-F1
#
_entry.id   AF-A0A511BSM3-F1
#
_cell.length_a   1.000
_cell.length_b   1.000
_cell.length_c   1.000
_cell.angle_alpha   90.00
_cell.angle_beta   90.00
_cell.angle_gamma   90.00
#
_symmetry.space_group_name_H-M   'P 1'
#
loop_
_entity.id
_entity.type
_entity.pdbx_description
1 polymer ?
#
loop_
_entity_poly.entity_id
_entity_poly.type
_entity_poly.pdbx_seq_one_letter_code
_entity_poly.pdbx_strand_id
1 'polypeptide(L)'
;MITLLILALSLICWGIALGAHALLQPKILRALTLPAPRRGTLRLLRLVMPFCALALCLQLEICCAVLSWFGCFSLAGIGASATLTLASLRQRREHPAGTLAV
;
A
#
# COMPACT_ATOMS: atom_id res chain seq x y z
N MET A 1 8.05 13.76 -20.59
CA MET A 1 8.72 13.56 -19.28
C MET A 1 7.80 13.84 -18.10
N ILE A 2 7.04 14.94 -18.09
CA ILE A 2 6.14 15.33 -16.98
C ILE A 2 5.11 14.23 -16.64
N THR A 3 4.50 13.60 -17.64
CA THR A 3 3.51 12.51 -17.42
C THR A 3 4.07 11.33 -16.64
N LEU A 4 5.28 10.87 -16.97
CA LEU A 4 5.92 9.74 -16.28
C LEU A 4 6.21 10.08 -14.81
N LEU A 5 6.61 11.33 -14.54
CA LEU A 5 6.82 11.82 -13.18
C LEU A 5 5.50 11.82 -12.39
N ILE A 6 4.40 12.31 -12.98
CA ILE A 6 3.07 12.29 -12.36
C ILE A 6 2.64 10.85 -12.03
N LEU A 7 2.82 9.92 -12.97
CA LEU A 7 2.49 8.49 -12.75
C LEU A 7 3.33 7.88 -11.62
N ALA A 8 4.63 8.15 -11.59
CA ALA A 8 5.52 7.65 -10.54
C ALA A 8 5.12 8.19 -9.16
N LEU A 9 4.86 9.49 -9.04
CA LEU A 9 4.44 10.12 -7.78
C LEU A 9 3.05 9.62 -7.33
N SER A 10 2.10 9.47 -8.28
CA SER A 10 0.77 8.90 -7.99
C SER A 10 0.87 7.46 -7.48
N LEU A 11 1.74 6.64 -8.07
CA LEU A 11 2.01 5.27 -7.63
C LEU A 11 2.59 5.25 -6.20
N ILE A 12 3.52 6.17 -5.88
CA ILE A 12 4.09 6.30 -4.54
C ILE A 12 3.01 6.69 -3.53
N CYS A 13 2.18 7.70 -3.84
CA CYS A 13 1.08 8.13 -2.97
C CYS A 13 0.09 6.98 -2.70
N TRP A 14 -0.30 6.23 -3.73
CA TRP A 14 -1.15 5.06 -3.58
C TRP A 14 -0.50 3.93 -2.78
N GLY A 15 0.80 3.69 -3.00
CA GLY A 15 1.57 2.72 -2.22
C GLY A 15 1.58 3.07 -0.73
N ILE A 16 1.79 4.34 -0.37
CA ILE A 16 1.75 4.81 1.01
C ILE A 16 0.33 4.68 1.59
N ALA A 17 -0.71 5.08 0.84
CA ALA A 17 -2.10 4.97 1.28
C ALA A 17 -2.50 3.51 1.58
N LEU A 18 -2.16 2.59 0.69
CA LEU A 18 -2.46 1.17 0.79
C LEU A 18 -1.60 0.48 1.86
N GLY A 19 -0.32 0.86 1.98
CA GLY A 19 0.55 0.41 3.06
C GLY A 19 0.01 0.83 4.43
N ALA A 20 -0.38 2.10 4.58
CA ALA A 20 -1.02 2.60 5.80
C ALA A 20 -2.34 1.88 6.07
N HIS A 21 -3.13 1.58 5.04
CA HIS A 21 -4.35 0.78 5.16
C HIS A 21 -4.06 -0.63 5.67
N ALA A 22 -3.08 -1.33 5.10
CA ALA A 22 -2.69 -2.66 5.51
C ALA A 22 -2.17 -2.67 6.95
N LEU A 23 -1.32 -1.71 7.34
CA LEU A 23 -0.79 -1.59 8.70
C LEU A 23 -1.86 -1.24 9.74
N LEU A 24 -2.97 -0.61 9.34
CA LEU A 24 -4.12 -0.41 10.23
C LEU A 24 -4.90 -1.70 10.51
N GLN A 25 -4.73 -2.74 9.70
CA GLN A 25 -5.39 -4.02 9.91
C GLN A 25 -4.63 -4.84 10.96
N PRO A 26 -5.26 -5.24 12.08
CA PRO A 26 -4.58 -5.95 13.17
C PRO A 26 -4.05 -7.32 12.73
N LYS A 27 -4.67 -7.95 11.71
CA LYS A 27 -4.21 -9.23 11.14
C LYS A 27 -2.83 -9.09 10.49
N ILE A 28 -2.61 -8.03 9.72
CA ILE A 28 -1.34 -7.75 9.05
C ILE A 28 -0.28 -7.37 10.08
N LEU A 29 -0.65 -6.59 11.09
CA LEU A 29 0.29 -6.21 12.15
C LEU A 29 0.86 -7.42 12.89
N ARG A 30 0.00 -8.40 13.21
CA ARG A 30 0.41 -9.68 13.82
C ARG A 30 1.28 -10.51 12.88
N ALA A 31 0.94 -10.55 11.60
CA ALA A 31 1.76 -11.25 10.60
C ALA A 31 3.16 -10.64 10.50
N LEU A 32 3.29 -9.31 10.55
CA LEU A 32 4.58 -8.63 10.45
C LEU A 32 5.34 -8.52 11.79
N THR A 33 4.80 -9.07 12.89
CA THR A 33 5.37 -8.97 14.25
C THR A 33 5.77 -7.55 14.68
N LEU A 34 5.11 -6.53 14.12
CA LEU A 34 5.41 -5.12 14.37
C LEU A 34 4.68 -4.60 15.62
N PRO A 35 5.30 -3.66 16.37
CA PRO A 35 4.62 -2.97 17.46
C PRO A 35 3.46 -2.11 16.96
N ALA A 36 2.45 -1.89 17.80
CA ALA A 36 1.26 -1.11 17.46
C ALA A 36 1.63 0.34 17.04
N PRO A 37 1.41 0.75 15.78
CA PRO A 37 1.77 2.09 15.33
C PRO A 37 0.78 3.14 15.84
N ARG A 38 1.18 4.41 15.79
CA ARG A 38 0.29 5.55 16.06
C ARG A 38 -0.82 5.61 15.01
N ARG A 39 -2.01 5.11 15.38
CA ARG A 39 -3.17 4.97 14.49
C ARG A 39 -3.63 6.29 13.87
N GLY A 40 -3.43 7.42 14.56
CA GLY A 40 -3.80 8.75 14.06
C GLY A 40 -3.09 9.11 12.75
N THR A 41 -1.76 8.99 12.72
CA THR A 41 -0.94 9.30 11.54
C THR A 41 -1.29 8.41 10.35
N LEU A 42 -1.48 7.10 10.57
CA LEU A 42 -1.82 6.17 9.49
C LEU A 42 -3.23 6.44 8.91
N ARG A 43 -4.19 6.83 9.74
CA ARG A 43 -5.53 7.22 9.27
C ARG A 43 -5.46 8.49 8.43
N LEU A 44 -4.66 9.47 8.85
CA LEU A 44 -4.44 10.70 8.10
C LEU A 44 -3.79 10.41 6.75
N LEU A 45 -2.70 9.63 6.72
CA LEU A 45 -2.02 9.23 5.49
C LEU A 45 -2.96 8.50 4.52
N ARG A 46 -3.77 7.57 5.04
CA ARG A 46 -4.77 6.84 4.24
C ARG A 46 -5.78 7.77 3.58
N LEU A 47 -6.16 8.87 4.24
CA LEU A 47 -7.13 9.82 3.70
C LEU A 47 -6.47 10.81 2.74
N VAL A 48 -5.34 11.40 3.13
CA VAL A 48 -4.70 12.51 2.40
C VAL A 48 -4.00 12.03 1.13
N MET A 49 -3.31 10.89 1.17
CA MET A 49 -2.48 10.43 0.05
C MET A 49 -3.26 10.14 -1.25
N PRO A 50 -4.46 9.51 -1.22
CA PRO A 50 -5.28 9.35 -2.43
C PRO A 50 -5.72 10.68 -3.06
N PHE A 51 -6.01 11.71 -2.24
CA PHE A 51 -6.34 13.05 -2.74
C PHE A 51 -5.11 13.76 -3.32
N CYS A 52 -3.93 13.59 -2.72
CA CYS A 52 -2.67 14.07 -3.31
C CYS A 52 -2.41 13.41 -4.68
N ALA A 53 -2.61 12.09 -4.79
CA ALA A 53 -2.49 11.36 -6.06
C ALA A 53 -3.49 11.89 -7.11
N LEU A 54 -4.73 12.16 -6.71
CA LEU A 54 -5.75 12.73 -7.59
C LEU A 54 -5.34 14.14 -8.07
N ALA A 55 -4.91 15.01 -7.16
CA ALA A 55 -4.46 16.37 -7.48
C ALA A 55 -3.28 16.38 -8.45
N LEU A 56 -2.35 15.42 -8.33
CA LEU A 56 -1.26 15.22 -9.29
C LEU A 56 -1.78 14.77 -10.66
N CYS A 57 -2.71 13.80 -10.69
CA CYS A 57 -3.29 13.31 -11.93
C CYS A 57 -4.13 14.36 -12.67
N LEU A 58 -4.76 15.30 -11.97
CA LEU A 58 -5.53 16.40 -12.56
C LEU A 58 -4.70 17.40 -13.37
N GLN A 59 -3.37 17.30 -13.36
CA GLN A 59 -2.48 18.04 -14.28
C GLN A 59 -2.51 17.47 -15.72
N LEU A 60 -3.17 16.32 -15.92
CA LEU A 60 -3.41 15.70 -17.22
C LEU A 60 -4.83 16.01 -17.71
N GLU A 61 -5.10 15.73 -18.98
CA GLU A 61 -6.47 15.69 -19.52
C GLU A 61 -7.38 14.82 -18.65
N ILE A 62 -8.63 15.23 -18.44
CA ILE A 62 -9.55 14.62 -17.45
C ILE A 62 -9.66 13.09 -17.63
N CYS A 63 -9.83 12.63 -18.86
CA CYS A 63 -9.90 11.19 -19.15
C CYS A 63 -8.61 10.46 -18.78
N CYS A 64 -7.46 11.04 -19.11
CA CYS A 64 -6.14 10.50 -18.75
C CYS A 64 -5.91 10.54 -17.24
N ALA A 65 -6.35 11.59 -16.55
CA ALA A 65 -6.23 11.75 -15.11
C ALA A 65 -6.97 10.62 -14.38
N VAL A 66 -8.23 10.37 -14.75
CA VAL A 66 -9.07 9.32 -14.15
C VAL A 66 -8.49 7.94 -14.42
N LEU A 67 -8.12 7.63 -15.68
CA LEU A 67 -7.50 6.36 -16.05
C LEU A 67 -6.19 6.12 -15.31
N SER A 68 -5.35 7.15 -15.21
CA SER A 68 -4.07 7.07 -14.49
C SER A 68 -4.28 6.87 -12.99
N TRP A 69 -5.25 7.56 -12.39
CA TRP A 69 -5.53 7.46 -10.97
C TRP A 69 -6.02 6.05 -10.57
N PHE A 70 -6.96 5.49 -11.34
CA PHE A 70 -7.41 4.10 -11.14
C PHE A 70 -6.34 3.08 -11.52
N GLY A 71 -5.56 3.33 -12.57
CA GLY A 71 -4.46 2.46 -13.00
C GLY A 71 -3.37 2.35 -11.93
N CYS A 72 -2.93 3.49 -11.38
CA CYS A 72 -1.96 3.53 -10.29
C CYS A 72 -2.51 2.88 -9.01
N PHE A 73 -3.79 3.09 -8.68
CA PHE A 73 -4.45 2.39 -7.57
C PHE A 73 -4.37 0.87 -7.73
N SER A 74 -4.77 0.36 -8.90
CA SER A 74 -4.76 -1.07 -9.20
C SER A 74 -3.35 -1.66 -9.13
N LEU A 75 -2.38 -1.03 -9.76
CA LEU A 75 -0.97 -1.45 -9.73
C LEU A 75 -0.39 -1.45 -8.31
N ALA A 76 -0.64 -0.40 -7.53
CA ALA A 76 -0.20 -0.33 -6.15
C ALA A 76 -0.89 -1.40 -5.28
N GLY A 77 -2.18 -1.69 -5.53
CA GLY A 77 -2.92 -2.77 -4.87
C GLY A 77 -2.35 -4.15 -5.13
N ILE A 78 -2.01 -4.45 -6.39
CA ILE A 78 -1.33 -5.69 -6.77
C ILE A 78 0.03 -5.78 -6.08
N GLY A 79 0.83 -4.71 -6.10
CA GLY A 79 2.13 -4.67 -5.43
C GLY A 79 2.05 -4.87 -3.91
N ALA A 80 1.13 -4.18 -3.25
CA ALA A 80 0.87 -4.35 -1.82
C ALA A 80 0.43 -5.79 -1.49
N SER A 81 -0.44 -6.39 -2.31
CA SER A 81 -0.90 -7.77 -2.11
C SER A 81 0.22 -8.79 -2.30
N ALA A 82 1.06 -8.60 -3.33
CA ALA A 82 2.20 -9.46 -3.61
C ALA A 82 3.25 -9.40 -2.49
N THR A 83 3.58 -8.20 -2.01
CA THR A 83 4.55 -8.00 -0.91
C THR A 83 4.05 -8.63 0.39
N LEU A 84 2.78 -8.45 0.75
CA LEU A 84 2.18 -9.09 1.92
C LEU A 84 2.15 -10.62 1.80
N THR A 85 1.84 -11.13 0.60
CA THR A 85 1.85 -12.58 0.33
C THR A 85 3.25 -13.15 0.49
N LEU A 86 4.27 -12.49 -0.07
CA LEU A 86 5.67 -12.90 0.07
C LEU A 86 6.13 -12.85 1.52
N ALA A 87 5.78 -11.82 2.28
CA ALA A 87 6.09 -11.71 3.70
C ALA A 87 5.46 -12.86 4.51
N SER A 88 4.18 -13.15 4.26
CA SER A 88 3.47 -14.28 4.89
C SER A 88 4.10 -15.64 4.58
N LEU A 89 4.52 -15.85 3.33
CA LEU A 89 5.22 -17.08 2.92
C LEU A 89 6.58 -17.24 3.60
N ARG A 90 7.34 -16.15 3.77
CA ARG A 90 8.63 -16.17 4.48
C ARG A 90 8.44 -16.51 5.95
N GLN A 91 7.46 -15.90 6.62
CA GLN A 91 7.17 -16.16 8.03
C GLN A 91 6.79 -17.64 8.29
N ARG A 92 6.04 -18.27 7.37
CA ARG A 92 5.70 -19.71 7.46
C ARG A 92 6.91 -20.63 7.30
N ARG A 93 7.95 -20.21 6.56
CA ARG A 93 9.19 -21.00 6.39
C ARG A 93 10.07 -20.93 7.63
N GLU A 94 10.08 -19.79 8.32
CA GLU A 94 10.89 -19.59 9.53
C GLU A 94 10.26 -20.25 10.77
N HIS A 95 8.93 -20.37 10.80
CA HIS A 95 8.20 -21.13 11.82
C HIS A 95 7.41 -22.28 11.18
N PRO A 96 8.07 -23.36 10.72
CA PRO A 96 7.36 -24.56 10.32
C PRO A 96 6.58 -25.06 11.54
N ALA A 97 5.29 -25.33 11.35
CA ALA A 97 4.32 -25.66 12.40
C ALA A 97 4.57 -27.01 13.12
N GLY A 98 5.83 -27.44 13.27
CA GLY A 98 6.24 -28.73 13.81
C GLY A 98 7.23 -28.68 14.98
N THR A 99 7.52 -27.53 15.58
CA THR A 99 8.46 -27.43 16.72
C THR A 99 7.80 -26.87 17.98
N LEU A 100 6.65 -27.42 18.38
CA LEU A 100 6.10 -27.32 19.75
C LEU A 100 4.96 -28.34 19.91
N ALA A 101 5.36 -29.61 19.99
CA ALA A 101 4.60 -30.66 20.65
C ALA A 101 5.59 -31.42 21.54
N VAL A 102 5.98 -30.78 22.65
CA VAL A 102 6.54 -31.41 23.84
C VAL A 102 5.81 -30.80 25.03
#